data_AF-A0A8H6IG10-F1
#
_entry.id   AF-A0A8H6IG10-F1
#
_cell.length_a   1.000
_cell.length_b   1.000
_cell.length_c   1.000
_cell.angle_alpha   90.00
_cell.angle_beta   90.00
_cell.angle_gamma   90.00
#
_symmetry.space_group_name_H-M   'P 1'
#
loop_
_entity.id
_entity.type
_entity.pdbx_description
1 polymer ?
#
loop_
_entity_poly.entity_id
_entity_poly.type
_entity_poly.pdbx_seq_one_letter_code
_entity_poly.pdbx_strand_id
1 'polypeptide(L)'
;MLIQTKREGFYTDSEEDHLIFFMFPVPVGGVPLPSEFGACIVFAIAYGLLVPFVVYRVFDRRSRTVVILGIILQILNSTVQFSMRAAAIHRESLRASSGFLKYTQISFGMGFVTIANDLVNLLRCVQVNPTYGYGPGGRYDESPASQTKDVMLEPPSEGDADHPRARRVVRRFALLMTLTVLASNITGSIAASRYAEQIFTDQARADSVFDLRYASAGVALLAMILLASAASWSLLRQPRACRVAVYRLFAVCFALSIIAIYRLAVMHIETPSLDPSLPGTLNSPAGKALFYLLHVLPEWVAAAILIVPNTRKAFGTGIIGDYRGWDDSPAEIQKRRDKQERVETGSVIPLRDVVGQPA
;
A
#
# COMPACT_ATOMS: atom_id res chain seq x y z
N MET A 1 -28.18 19.72 7.22
CA MET A 1 -28.44 19.53 8.66
C MET A 1 -27.11 19.73 9.35
N LEU A 2 -26.79 21.00 9.63
CA LEU A 2 -25.68 21.33 10.51
C LEU A 2 -25.88 20.54 11.80
N ILE A 3 -24.80 19.99 12.35
CA ILE A 3 -24.73 19.81 13.80
C ILE A 3 -24.69 21.23 14.38
N GLN A 4 -25.82 21.95 14.29
CA GLN A 4 -26.17 22.97 15.25
C GLN A 4 -26.52 22.15 16.49
N THR A 5 -25.48 21.72 17.21
CA THR A 5 -25.62 21.44 18.63
C THR A 5 -26.30 22.68 19.18
N LYS A 6 -27.56 22.49 19.57
CA LYS A 6 -28.44 23.46 20.17
C LYS A 6 -27.79 23.96 21.46
N ARG A 7 -26.84 24.90 21.36
CA ARG A 7 -26.35 25.73 22.46
C ARG A 7 -27.41 26.80 22.71
N GLU A 8 -28.57 26.37 23.18
CA GLU A 8 -29.53 27.26 23.82
C GLU A 8 -29.23 27.22 25.32
N GLY A 9 -28.75 28.35 25.85
CA GLY A 9 -28.71 28.61 27.29
C GLY A 9 -27.33 28.50 27.92
N PHE A 10 -26.58 29.61 27.89
CA PHE A 10 -26.00 30.28 29.07
C PHE A 10 -25.09 31.40 28.54
N TYR A 11 -25.68 32.58 28.32
CA TYR A 11 -24.92 33.83 28.22
C TYR A 11 -25.04 34.48 29.60
N THR A 12 -24.10 34.16 30.49
CA THR A 12 -23.84 34.95 31.69
C THR A 12 -22.75 35.95 31.34
N ASP A 13 -23.08 37.22 31.50
CA ASP A 13 -22.41 38.39 30.93
C ASP A 13 -21.17 38.83 31.74
N SER A 14 -20.36 37.89 32.24
CA SER A 14 -19.23 38.24 33.11
C SER A 14 -17.99 37.40 32.86
N GLU A 15 -16.89 38.13 32.65
CA GLU A 15 -15.49 37.72 32.53
C GLU A 15 -15.03 37.26 31.15
N GLU A 16 -13.83 37.72 30.79
CA GLU A 16 -13.06 37.37 29.61
C GLU A 16 -12.67 35.89 29.65
N ASP A 17 -13.66 35.00 29.60
CA ASP A 17 -13.47 33.61 29.31
C ASP A 17 -12.84 33.54 27.93
N HIS A 18 -11.53 33.30 27.90
CA HIS A 18 -10.83 32.80 26.72
C HIS A 18 -11.67 31.64 26.20
N LEU A 19 -12.48 31.91 25.17
CA LEU A 19 -13.26 30.90 24.45
C LEU A 19 -12.23 29.92 23.92
N ILE A 20 -12.00 28.84 24.68
CA ILE A 20 -11.13 27.74 24.27
C ILE A 20 -11.88 27.09 23.12
N PHE A 21 -11.58 27.56 21.91
CA PHE A 21 -12.09 26.96 20.69
C PHE A 21 -11.52 25.56 20.63
N PHE A 22 -12.42 24.59 20.62
CA PHE A 22 -12.08 23.20 20.44
C PHE A 22 -11.38 23.03 19.09
N MET A 23 -10.12 22.58 19.07
CA MET A 23 -9.35 22.42 17.84
C MET A 23 -9.17 20.95 17.53
N PHE A 24 -9.40 20.56 16.28
CA PHE A 24 -9.14 19.20 15.82
C PHE A 24 -8.38 19.18 14.49
N PRO A 25 -7.61 18.12 14.21
CA PRO A 25 -6.84 18.01 12.98
C PRO A 25 -7.78 18.01 11.77
N VAL A 26 -7.48 18.86 10.79
CA VAL A 26 -8.24 18.97 9.53
C VAL A 26 -8.24 17.59 8.82
N PRO A 27 -9.36 17.16 8.21
CA PRO A 27 -9.39 15.91 7.47
C PRO A 27 -8.49 16.02 6.24
N VAL A 28 -7.69 14.97 5.96
CA VAL A 28 -6.83 14.94 4.78
C VAL A 28 -7.69 15.08 3.52
N GLY A 29 -7.39 16.08 2.69
CA GLY A 29 -8.15 16.44 1.49
C GLY A 29 -9.40 17.30 1.75
N GLY A 30 -9.71 17.66 2.99
CA GLY A 30 -10.86 18.50 3.34
C GLY A 30 -12.22 17.88 3.03
N VAL A 31 -13.28 18.68 3.10
CA VAL A 31 -14.66 18.26 2.79
C VAL A 31 -14.96 18.39 1.29
N PRO A 32 -15.76 17.51 0.68
CA PRO A 32 -16.17 17.63 -0.72
C PRO A 32 -16.84 18.98 -1.04
N LEU A 33 -16.30 19.71 -2.02
CA LEU A 33 -16.84 20.99 -2.50
C LEU A 33 -17.18 21.01 -4.00
N PRO A 34 -18.09 21.88 -4.47
CA PRO A 34 -18.40 22.01 -5.90
C PRO A 34 -17.18 22.25 -6.79
N SER A 35 -16.18 22.99 -6.30
CA SER A 35 -14.95 23.31 -7.04
C SER A 35 -14.07 22.09 -7.36
N GLU A 36 -14.20 20.97 -6.64
CA GLU A 36 -13.41 19.76 -6.89
C GLU A 36 -14.16 18.68 -7.68
N PHE A 37 -15.37 18.95 -8.17
CA PHE A 37 -16.15 17.98 -8.93
C PHE A 37 -15.40 17.45 -10.15
N GLY A 38 -14.80 18.34 -10.94
CA GLY A 38 -14.00 17.96 -12.11
C GLY A 38 -12.84 17.02 -11.75
N ALA A 39 -12.09 17.34 -10.70
CA ALA A 39 -10.98 16.51 -10.23
C ALA A 39 -11.46 15.12 -9.76
N CYS A 40 -12.57 15.05 -9.03
CA CYS A 40 -13.16 13.76 -8.60
C CYS A 40 -13.51 12.87 -9.80
N ILE A 41 -14.14 13.43 -10.85
CA ILE A 41 -14.50 12.68 -12.06
C ILE A 41 -13.25 12.21 -12.80
N VAL A 42 -12.25 13.07 -12.97
CA VAL A 42 -10.98 12.71 -13.63
C VAL A 42 -10.31 11.54 -12.92
N PHE A 43 -10.17 11.58 -11.59
CA PHE A 43 -9.53 10.48 -10.85
C PHE A 43 -10.41 9.23 -10.77
N ALA A 44 -11.73 9.35 -10.70
CA ALA A 44 -12.63 8.20 -10.79
C ALA A 44 -12.45 7.46 -12.13
N ILE A 45 -12.39 8.19 -13.25
CA ILE A 45 -12.11 7.62 -14.57
C ILE A 45 -10.69 7.05 -14.62
N ALA A 46 -9.69 7.77 -14.13
CA ALA A 46 -8.29 7.33 -14.16
C ALA A 46 -8.07 6.01 -13.39
N TYR A 47 -8.67 5.84 -12.22
CA TYR A 47 -8.65 4.56 -11.49
C TYR A 47 -9.53 3.51 -12.16
N GLY A 48 -10.70 3.89 -12.68
CA GLY A 48 -11.58 3.00 -13.45
C GLY A 48 -10.88 2.38 -14.66
N LEU A 49 -10.02 3.13 -15.36
CA LEU A 49 -9.20 2.63 -16.47
C LEU A 49 -8.14 1.62 -16.05
N LEU A 50 -7.76 1.56 -14.76
CA LEU A 50 -6.87 0.53 -14.23
C LEU A 50 -7.61 -0.79 -13.91
N VAL A 51 -8.94 -0.77 -13.77
CA VAL A 51 -9.74 -1.96 -13.44
C VAL A 51 -9.66 -3.06 -14.51
N PRO A 52 -9.71 -2.78 -15.83
CA PRO A 52 -9.46 -3.80 -16.85
C PRO A 52 -8.10 -4.50 -16.71
N PHE A 53 -7.05 -3.77 -16.30
CA PHE A 53 -5.74 -4.37 -16.02
C PHE A 53 -5.80 -5.28 -14.79
N VAL A 54 -6.48 -4.87 -13.72
CA VAL A 54 -6.73 -5.70 -12.54
C VAL A 54 -7.43 -7.01 -12.94
N VAL A 55 -8.54 -6.91 -13.68
CA VAL A 55 -9.30 -8.07 -14.18
C VAL A 55 -8.39 -8.98 -15.00
N TYR A 56 -7.66 -8.43 -15.98
CA TYR A 56 -6.70 -9.18 -16.79
C TYR A 56 -5.69 -9.94 -15.91
N ARG A 57 -5.16 -9.32 -14.84
CA ARG A 57 -4.19 -9.96 -13.94
C ARG A 57 -4.75 -11.09 -13.10
N VAL A 58 -6.01 -10.99 -12.70
CA VAL A 58 -6.65 -12.04 -11.90
C VAL A 58 -6.94 -13.28 -12.77
N PHE A 59 -7.34 -13.07 -14.03
CA PHE A 59 -7.74 -14.16 -14.94
C PHE A 59 -6.57 -14.78 -15.72
N ASP A 60 -5.59 -14.00 -16.17
CA ASP A 60 -4.47 -14.53 -16.93
C ASP A 60 -3.46 -15.26 -16.03
N ARG A 61 -3.35 -16.58 -16.24
CA ARG A 61 -2.45 -17.47 -15.49
C ARG A 61 -0.98 -17.05 -15.57
N ARG A 62 -0.56 -16.34 -16.62
CA ARG A 62 0.83 -15.90 -16.81
C ARG A 62 1.16 -14.64 -16.00
N SER A 63 0.17 -13.86 -15.61
CA SER A 63 0.37 -12.59 -14.91
C SER A 63 -0.16 -12.58 -13.47
N ARG A 64 -1.00 -13.56 -13.09
CA ARG A 64 -1.53 -13.72 -11.74
C ARG A 64 -0.43 -13.87 -10.69
N THR A 65 -0.45 -12.98 -9.70
CA THR A 65 0.39 -13.02 -8.50
C THR A 65 -0.37 -12.41 -7.32
N VAL A 66 -0.33 -13.06 -6.15
CA VAL A 66 -0.99 -12.60 -4.91
C VAL A 66 -0.18 -11.49 -4.24
N VAL A 67 1.09 -11.32 -4.63
CA VAL A 67 2.02 -10.33 -4.09
C VAL A 67 1.51 -8.88 -4.24
N ILE A 68 0.66 -8.63 -5.23
CA ILE A 68 0.08 -7.30 -5.53
C ILE A 68 -1.40 -7.21 -5.14
N LEU A 69 -1.85 -8.00 -4.16
CA LEU A 69 -3.24 -7.98 -3.74
C LEU A 69 -3.63 -6.62 -3.12
N GLY A 70 -2.73 -6.00 -2.37
CA GLY A 70 -2.98 -4.72 -1.71
C GLY A 70 -3.32 -3.62 -2.73
N ILE A 71 -2.52 -3.51 -3.79
CA ILE A 71 -2.74 -2.52 -4.85
C ILE A 71 -3.99 -2.81 -5.68
N ILE A 72 -4.35 -4.07 -5.88
CA ILE A 72 -5.62 -4.46 -6.54
C ILE A 72 -6.79 -3.93 -5.72
N LEU A 73 -6.79 -4.19 -4.41
CA LEU A 73 -7.83 -3.70 -3.50
C LEU A 73 -7.85 -2.17 -3.46
N GLN A 74 -6.67 -1.54 -3.48
CA GLN A 74 -6.57 -0.07 -3.47
C GLN A 74 -7.13 0.57 -4.74
N ILE A 75 -6.89 0.01 -5.93
CA ILE A 75 -7.45 0.55 -7.18
C ILE A 75 -8.99 0.53 -7.14
N LEU A 76 -9.57 -0.57 -6.67
CA LEU A 76 -11.02 -0.70 -6.52
C LEU A 76 -11.55 0.29 -5.47
N ASN A 77 -10.89 0.37 -4.32
CA ASN A 77 -11.25 1.29 -3.26
C ASN A 77 -11.20 2.75 -3.72
N SER A 78 -10.13 3.18 -4.41
CA SER A 78 -9.99 4.55 -4.91
C SER A 78 -11.03 4.89 -5.97
N THR A 79 -11.43 3.92 -6.83
CA THR A 79 -12.51 4.11 -7.80
C THR A 79 -13.83 4.43 -7.10
N VAL A 80 -14.18 3.65 -6.07
CA VAL A 80 -15.38 3.87 -5.25
C VAL A 80 -15.28 5.18 -4.49
N GLN A 81 -14.13 5.46 -3.88
CA GLN A 81 -13.90 6.66 -3.08
C GLN A 81 -14.13 7.95 -3.87
N PHE A 82 -13.55 8.09 -5.07
CA PHE A 82 -13.74 9.28 -5.90
C PHE A 82 -15.16 9.38 -6.46
N SER A 83 -15.81 8.26 -6.74
CA SER A 83 -17.21 8.23 -7.15
C SER A 83 -18.14 8.71 -6.03
N MET A 84 -17.93 8.24 -4.80
CA MET A 84 -18.67 8.70 -3.63
C MET A 84 -18.39 10.18 -3.32
N ARG A 85 -17.13 10.61 -3.47
CA ARG A 85 -16.74 12.01 -3.28
C ARG A 85 -17.44 12.93 -4.26
N ALA A 86 -17.53 12.56 -5.55
CA ALA A 86 -18.29 13.29 -6.56
C ALA A 86 -19.79 13.35 -6.23
N ALA A 87 -20.37 12.27 -5.70
CA ALA A 87 -21.76 12.25 -5.25
C ALA A 87 -22.01 13.15 -4.02
N ALA A 88 -21.06 13.19 -3.08
CA ALA A 88 -21.17 13.98 -1.84
C ALA A 88 -21.15 15.49 -2.10
N ILE A 89 -20.59 15.94 -3.23
CA ILE A 89 -20.61 17.35 -3.64
C ILE A 89 -22.04 17.87 -3.84
N HIS A 90 -22.94 17.01 -4.33
CA HIS A 90 -24.33 17.35 -4.62
C HIS A 90 -25.30 16.98 -3.48
N ARG A 91 -24.83 16.26 -2.46
CA ARG A 91 -25.67 15.71 -1.39
C ARG A 91 -25.08 16.07 -0.02
N GLU A 92 -25.63 17.12 0.59
CA GLU A 92 -25.18 17.59 1.91
C GLU A 92 -25.29 16.49 2.98
N SER A 93 -26.32 15.64 2.94
CA SER A 93 -26.48 14.53 3.87
C SER A 93 -25.34 13.49 3.80
N LEU A 94 -24.81 13.23 2.60
CA LEU A 94 -23.67 12.33 2.42
C LEU A 94 -22.38 13.00 2.89
N ARG A 95 -22.22 14.29 2.60
CA ARG A 95 -21.06 15.09 3.03
C ARG A 95 -20.96 15.21 4.56
N ALA A 96 -22.09 15.37 5.23
CA ALA A 96 -22.17 15.45 6.70
C ALA A 96 -22.15 14.08 7.38
N SER A 97 -22.19 12.98 6.63
CA SER A 97 -22.20 11.63 7.20
C SER A 97 -20.86 11.30 7.87
N SER A 98 -20.90 10.97 9.16
CA SER A 98 -19.73 10.47 9.91
C SER A 98 -19.12 9.24 9.25
N GLY A 99 -19.95 8.35 8.68
CA GLY A 99 -19.49 7.15 7.99
C GLY A 99 -18.67 7.46 6.73
N PHE A 100 -19.13 8.42 5.93
CA PHE A 100 -18.41 8.86 4.73
C PHE A 100 -17.08 9.52 5.07
N LEU A 101 -17.05 10.36 6.11
CA LEU A 101 -15.84 11.00 6.59
C LEU A 101 -14.81 9.98 7.08
N LYS A 102 -15.23 9.01 7.90
CA LYS A 102 -14.37 7.89 8.35
C LYS A 102 -13.81 7.10 7.18
N TYR A 103 -14.68 6.67 6.26
CA TYR A 103 -14.28 5.91 5.09
C TYR A 103 -13.22 6.64 4.26
N THR A 104 -13.41 7.94 4.02
CA THR A 104 -12.47 8.77 3.26
C THR A 104 -11.13 8.91 3.98
N GLN A 105 -11.14 9.16 5.30
CA GLN A 105 -9.91 9.29 6.08
C GLN A 105 -9.14 7.97 6.20
N ILE A 106 -9.84 6.85 6.37
CA ILE A 106 -9.25 5.51 6.36
C ILE A 106 -8.62 5.23 4.99
N SER A 107 -9.35 5.48 3.90
CA SER A 107 -8.90 5.19 2.53
C SER A 107 -7.66 6.00 2.14
N PHE A 108 -7.64 7.31 2.38
CA PHE A 108 -6.45 8.13 2.11
C PHE A 108 -5.29 7.82 3.07
N GLY A 109 -5.62 7.39 4.31
CA GLY A 109 -4.70 6.86 5.32
C GLY A 109 -3.93 5.63 4.84
N MET A 110 -4.68 4.60 4.46
CA MET A 110 -4.17 3.27 4.19
C MET A 110 -3.68 3.07 2.77
N GLY A 111 -4.12 3.89 1.81
CA GLY A 111 -3.86 3.64 0.39
C GLY A 111 -2.38 3.47 0.05
N PHE A 112 -1.59 4.52 0.29
CA PHE A 112 -0.15 4.49 0.04
C PHE A 112 0.61 3.49 0.93
N VAL A 113 0.16 3.25 2.16
CA VAL A 113 0.78 2.28 3.09
C VAL A 113 0.47 0.82 2.69
N THR A 114 -0.67 0.58 2.05
CA THR A 114 -1.01 -0.74 1.49
C THR A 114 -0.13 -1.04 0.28
N ILE A 115 0.10 -0.06 -0.60
CA ILE A 115 1.05 -0.20 -1.73
C ILE A 115 2.46 -0.44 -1.20
N ALA A 116 2.87 0.27 -0.14
CA ALA A 116 4.15 0.06 0.54
C ALA A 116 4.35 -1.39 1.02
N ASN A 117 3.30 -2.03 1.54
CA ASN A 117 3.37 -3.43 1.97
C ASN A 117 3.63 -4.38 0.80
N ASP A 118 2.97 -4.15 -0.33
CA ASP A 118 3.23 -4.91 -1.56
C ASP A 118 4.68 -4.70 -2.04
N LEU A 119 5.23 -3.48 -1.91
CA LEU A 119 6.63 -3.21 -2.23
C LEU A 119 7.61 -4.01 -1.38
N VAL A 120 7.34 -4.23 -0.10
CA VAL A 120 8.20 -5.09 0.76
C VAL A 120 8.29 -6.50 0.17
N ASN A 121 7.16 -7.06 -0.26
CA ASN A 121 7.11 -8.40 -0.85
C ASN A 121 7.77 -8.45 -2.24
N LEU A 122 7.62 -7.41 -3.05
CA LEU A 122 8.29 -7.27 -4.35
C LEU A 122 9.81 -7.13 -4.20
N LEU A 123 10.27 -6.26 -3.29
CA LEU A 123 11.68 -6.07 -2.96
C LEU A 123 12.30 -7.37 -2.48
N ARG A 124 11.59 -8.10 -1.60
CA ARG A 124 12.03 -9.41 -1.13
C ARG A 124 12.29 -10.36 -2.28
N CYS A 125 11.41 -10.43 -3.28
CA CYS A 125 11.63 -11.28 -4.46
C CYS A 125 12.87 -10.83 -5.25
N VAL A 126 13.00 -9.52 -5.49
CA VAL A 126 14.15 -8.93 -6.21
C VAL A 126 15.48 -9.23 -5.52
N GLN A 127 15.52 -9.21 -4.19
CA GLN A 127 16.72 -9.48 -3.42
C GLN A 127 16.98 -10.97 -3.21
N VAL A 128 15.95 -11.81 -3.11
CA VAL A 128 16.09 -13.25 -2.88
C VAL A 128 16.49 -13.99 -4.15
N ASN A 129 15.90 -13.67 -5.31
CA ASN A 129 16.14 -14.40 -6.54
C ASN A 129 17.63 -14.46 -6.97
N PRO A 130 18.42 -13.36 -6.88
CA PRO A 130 19.85 -13.37 -7.20
C PRO A 130 20.73 -14.19 -6.23
N THR A 131 20.19 -14.64 -5.09
CA THR A 131 20.96 -15.43 -4.10
C THR A 131 20.97 -16.93 -4.41
N TYR A 132 20.21 -17.37 -5.41
CA TYR A 132 20.17 -18.77 -5.81
C TYR A 132 21.26 -19.09 -6.83
N GLY A 133 21.99 -20.19 -6.58
CA GLY A 133 23.00 -20.74 -7.49
C GLY A 133 22.45 -21.81 -8.46
N TYR A 134 23.25 -22.18 -9.46
CA TYR A 134 22.95 -23.25 -10.44
C TYR A 134 24.14 -24.21 -10.56
N GLY A 135 23.86 -25.52 -10.60
CA GLY A 135 24.87 -26.59 -10.60
C GLY A 135 24.73 -27.57 -9.42
N PRO A 136 25.78 -28.37 -9.11
CA PRO A 136 25.76 -29.32 -8.00
C PRO A 136 25.49 -28.64 -6.65
N GLY A 137 24.30 -28.86 -6.10
CA GLY A 137 23.85 -28.20 -4.87
C GLY A 137 23.16 -26.83 -5.07
N GLY A 138 23.04 -26.36 -6.31
CA GLY A 138 22.20 -25.22 -6.67
C GLY A 138 20.72 -25.47 -6.37
N ARG A 139 19.99 -24.39 -6.09
CA ARG A 139 18.57 -24.43 -5.69
C ARG A 139 17.71 -23.45 -6.48
N TYR A 140 18.13 -23.07 -7.69
CA TYR A 140 17.41 -22.08 -8.48
C TYR A 140 15.98 -22.51 -8.84
N ASP A 141 15.75 -23.81 -9.00
CA ASP A 141 14.43 -24.43 -9.15
C ASP A 141 13.46 -24.05 -8.02
N GLU A 142 13.98 -23.78 -6.81
CA GLU A 142 13.19 -23.34 -5.67
C GLU A 142 12.86 -21.84 -5.66
N SER A 143 13.51 -21.05 -6.52
CA SER A 143 13.31 -19.60 -6.57
C SER A 143 11.91 -19.24 -7.08
N PRO A 144 11.30 -18.14 -6.60
CA PRO A 144 10.07 -17.62 -7.19
C PRO A 144 10.21 -17.29 -8.70
N ALA A 145 11.41 -16.92 -9.14
CA ALA A 145 11.71 -16.61 -10.54
C ALA A 145 11.60 -17.84 -11.45
N SER A 146 12.05 -19.04 -11.02
CA SER A 146 12.00 -20.26 -11.83
C SER A 146 10.57 -20.66 -12.23
N GLN A 147 9.57 -20.27 -11.42
CA GLN A 147 8.16 -20.53 -11.66
C GLN A 147 7.52 -19.56 -12.67
N THR A 148 8.29 -18.59 -13.17
CA THR A 148 7.78 -17.52 -14.04
C THR A 148 8.44 -17.62 -15.41
N LYS A 149 7.62 -17.91 -16.44
CA LYS A 149 8.06 -17.88 -17.83
C LYS A 149 8.38 -16.44 -18.27
N ASP A 150 9.45 -16.28 -19.03
CA ASP A 150 9.95 -15.00 -19.56
C ASP A 150 10.16 -13.95 -18.46
N VAL A 151 10.76 -14.37 -17.34
CA VAL A 151 11.17 -13.45 -16.27
C VAL A 151 12.28 -12.54 -16.78
N MET A 152 12.25 -11.26 -16.41
CA MET A 152 13.27 -10.28 -16.81
C MET A 152 14.61 -10.48 -16.08
N LEU A 153 14.62 -11.32 -15.05
CA LEU A 153 15.81 -11.68 -14.29
C LEU A 153 16.56 -12.79 -15.03
N GLU A 154 17.84 -12.59 -15.29
CA GLU A 154 18.68 -13.61 -15.89
C GLU A 154 18.86 -14.81 -14.92
N PRO A 155 18.66 -16.05 -15.39
CA PRO A 155 18.92 -17.22 -14.57
C PRO A 155 20.41 -17.32 -14.23
N PRO A 156 20.78 -17.91 -13.07
CA PRO A 156 22.17 -18.23 -12.76
C PRO A 156 22.83 -19.09 -13.85
N SER A 157 24.11 -18.83 -14.10
CA SER A 157 24.94 -19.68 -14.97
C SER A 157 25.40 -20.94 -14.23
N GLU A 158 25.72 -21.99 -14.98
CA GLU A 158 26.26 -23.23 -14.39
C GLU A 158 27.58 -22.96 -13.65
N GLY A 159 27.61 -23.31 -12.36
CA GLY A 159 28.74 -23.03 -11.46
C GLY A 159 28.51 -21.83 -10.53
N ASP A 160 27.44 -21.05 -10.72
CA ASP A 160 27.09 -19.97 -9.79
C ASP A 160 26.79 -20.53 -8.38
N ALA A 161 27.52 -20.04 -7.38
CA ALA A 161 27.37 -20.47 -6.00
C ALA A 161 26.04 -20.05 -5.38
N ASP A 162 25.49 -20.91 -4.50
CA ASP A 162 24.30 -20.60 -3.70
C ASP A 162 24.67 -19.78 -2.45
N HIS A 163 23.87 -18.75 -2.13
CA HIS A 163 24.13 -17.85 -1.00
C HIS A 163 23.00 -17.86 0.07
N PRO A 164 22.82 -18.97 0.80
CA PRO A 164 21.70 -19.13 1.75
C PRO A 164 21.76 -18.17 2.95
N ARG A 165 22.97 -17.80 3.39
CA ARG A 165 23.14 -16.82 4.48
C ARG A 165 22.59 -15.45 4.09
N ALA A 166 22.91 -14.97 2.89
CA ALA A 166 22.40 -13.70 2.37
C ALA A 166 20.88 -13.74 2.24
N ARG A 167 20.33 -14.84 1.71
CA ARG A 167 18.89 -15.06 1.58
C ARG A 167 18.17 -14.98 2.94
N ARG A 168 18.72 -15.62 3.97
CA ARG A 168 18.17 -15.56 5.34
C ARG A 168 18.14 -14.13 5.88
N VAL A 169 19.20 -13.34 5.67
CA VAL A 169 19.26 -11.94 6.11
C VAL A 169 18.20 -11.10 5.40
N VAL A 170 18.09 -11.22 4.07
CA VAL A 170 17.08 -10.53 3.26
C VAL A 170 15.66 -10.85 3.73
N ARG A 171 15.35 -12.13 3.99
CA ARG A 171 14.03 -12.55 4.48
C ARG A 171 13.69 -11.98 5.86
N ARG A 172 14.66 -11.93 6.77
CA ARG A 172 14.49 -11.31 8.10
C ARG A 172 14.27 -9.82 8.01
N PHE A 173 15.03 -9.14 7.16
CA PHE A 173 14.85 -7.72 6.88
C PHE A 173 13.46 -7.45 6.31
N ALA A 174 13.01 -8.23 5.31
CA ALA A 174 11.68 -8.11 4.74
C ALA A 174 10.57 -8.32 5.80
N LEU A 175 10.72 -9.31 6.69
CA LEU A 175 9.79 -9.53 7.79
C LEU A 175 9.72 -8.30 8.72
N LEU A 176 10.86 -7.74 9.11
CA LEU A 176 10.92 -6.53 9.93
C LEU A 176 10.21 -5.37 9.23
N MET A 177 10.47 -5.17 7.94
CA MET A 177 9.82 -4.14 7.13
C MET A 177 8.30 -4.34 7.03
N THR A 178 7.83 -5.57 6.85
CA THR A 178 6.39 -5.89 6.89
C THR A 178 5.78 -5.50 8.24
N LEU A 179 6.45 -5.79 9.35
CA LEU A 179 5.98 -5.39 10.68
C LEU A 179 5.96 -3.87 10.85
N THR A 180 6.95 -3.16 10.34
CA THR A 180 7.00 -1.68 10.34
C THR A 180 5.83 -1.07 9.55
N VAL A 181 5.58 -1.56 8.33
CA VAL A 181 4.46 -1.09 7.51
C VAL A 181 3.11 -1.46 8.14
N LEU A 182 3.00 -2.64 8.74
CA LEU A 182 1.81 -3.06 9.48
C LEU A 182 1.54 -2.16 10.69
N ALA A 183 2.58 -1.79 11.45
CA ALA A 183 2.45 -0.85 12.56
C ALA A 183 1.94 0.53 12.11
N SER A 184 2.47 1.05 10.99
CA SER A 184 1.95 2.28 10.36
C SER A 184 0.48 2.15 9.93
N ASN A 185 0.10 1.02 9.34
CA ASN A 185 -1.29 0.75 8.95
C ASN A 185 -2.25 0.70 10.15
N ILE A 186 -1.88 -0.02 11.21
CA ILE A 186 -2.71 -0.17 12.42
C ILE A 186 -2.90 1.20 13.09
N THR A 187 -1.82 1.95 13.30
CA THR A 187 -1.89 3.30 13.91
C THR A 187 -2.75 4.25 13.09
N GLY A 188 -2.57 4.28 11.77
CA GLY A 188 -3.37 5.11 10.86
C GLY A 188 -4.85 4.72 10.85
N SER A 189 -5.14 3.42 10.89
CA SER A 189 -6.52 2.90 10.94
C SER A 189 -7.23 3.25 12.24
N ILE A 190 -6.54 3.13 13.38
CA ILE A 190 -7.07 3.53 14.69
C ILE A 190 -7.35 5.04 14.68
N ALA A 191 -6.41 5.86 14.21
CA ALA A 191 -6.60 7.31 14.14
C ALA A 191 -7.80 7.70 13.26
N ALA A 192 -7.94 7.05 12.10
CA ALA A 192 -9.01 7.35 11.16
C ALA A 192 -10.39 6.83 11.64
N SER A 193 -10.45 5.67 12.28
CA SER A 193 -11.70 5.14 12.86
C SER A 193 -12.23 6.00 14.02
N ARG A 194 -11.33 6.59 14.80
CA ARG A 194 -11.64 7.56 15.86
C ARG A 194 -12.10 8.90 15.32
N TYR A 195 -11.90 9.19 14.02
CA TYR A 195 -12.34 10.42 13.36
C TYR A 195 -13.87 10.46 13.17
N ALA A 196 -14.57 10.62 14.28
CA ALA A 196 -16.02 10.54 14.43
C ALA A 196 -16.55 11.76 15.21
N GLU A 197 -17.88 11.79 15.45
CA GLU A 197 -18.56 12.83 16.24
C GLU A 197 -17.90 13.10 17.60
N GLN A 198 -17.29 12.07 18.22
CA GLN A 198 -16.62 12.18 19.51
C GLN A 198 -15.31 12.96 19.49
N ILE A 199 -14.69 13.18 18.32
CA ILE A 199 -13.54 14.08 18.24
C ILE A 199 -13.97 15.50 18.49
N PHE A 200 -15.19 15.93 18.12
CA PHE A 200 -15.58 17.33 18.22
C PHE A 200 -15.94 17.78 19.65
N THR A 201 -15.82 16.88 20.63
CA THR A 201 -16.24 17.12 22.02
C THR A 201 -15.12 16.95 23.04
N ASP A 202 -13.98 16.36 22.68
CA ASP A 202 -12.93 15.93 23.63
C ASP A 202 -11.52 16.16 23.08
N GLN A 203 -10.76 17.06 23.73
CA GLN A 203 -9.52 17.61 23.17
C GLN A 203 -8.41 16.55 23.25
N ALA A 204 -8.37 15.80 24.35
CA ALA A 204 -7.42 14.72 24.52
C ALA A 204 -7.55 13.64 23.43
N ARG A 205 -8.78 13.43 22.91
CA ARG A 205 -8.99 12.52 21.76
C ARG A 205 -8.54 13.13 20.44
N ALA A 206 -8.76 14.42 20.22
CA ALA A 206 -8.26 15.12 19.04
C ALA A 206 -6.73 15.05 18.99
N ASP A 207 -6.06 15.34 20.11
CA ASP A 207 -4.61 15.27 20.27
C ASP A 207 -4.08 13.84 20.04
N SER A 208 -4.74 12.83 20.62
CA SER A 208 -4.38 11.43 20.38
C SER A 208 -4.50 11.04 18.89
N VAL A 209 -5.50 11.54 18.18
CA VAL A 209 -5.69 11.26 16.75
C VAL A 209 -4.65 11.99 15.91
N PHE A 210 -4.27 13.20 16.30
CA PHE A 210 -3.16 13.94 15.71
C PHE A 210 -1.85 13.15 15.84
N ASP A 211 -1.50 12.71 17.04
CA ASP A 211 -0.26 11.95 17.30
C ASP A 211 -0.20 10.65 16.51
N LEU A 212 -1.30 9.89 16.48
CA LEU A 212 -1.37 8.62 15.74
C LEU A 212 -1.25 8.84 14.23
N ARG A 213 -1.79 9.94 13.70
CA ARG A 213 -1.66 10.31 12.28
C ARG A 213 -0.21 10.66 11.93
N TYR A 214 0.45 11.44 12.77
CA TYR A 214 1.87 11.79 12.62
C TYR A 214 2.77 10.56 12.70
N ALA A 215 2.57 9.72 13.72
CA ALA A 215 3.32 8.48 13.88
C ALA A 215 3.14 7.55 12.67
N SER A 216 1.91 7.36 12.20
CA SER A 216 1.62 6.52 11.03
C SER A 216 2.34 7.02 9.78
N ALA A 217 2.23 8.32 9.45
CA ALA A 217 2.86 8.91 8.28
C ALA A 217 4.40 8.92 8.38
N GLY A 218 4.95 9.22 9.56
CA GLY A 218 6.39 9.20 9.83
C GLY A 218 7.00 7.81 9.69
N VAL A 219 6.35 6.79 10.27
CA VAL A 219 6.77 5.39 10.13
C VAL A 219 6.69 4.93 8.68
N ALA A 220 5.64 5.33 7.94
CA ALA A 220 5.52 5.01 6.52
C ALA A 220 6.65 5.66 5.68
N LEU A 221 6.99 6.94 5.95
CA LEU A 221 8.10 7.62 5.26
C LEU A 221 9.44 6.93 5.55
N LEU A 222 9.70 6.59 6.82
CA LEU A 222 10.89 5.83 7.20
C LEU A 222 10.94 4.49 6.45
N ALA A 223 9.81 3.79 6.35
CA ALA A 223 9.74 2.54 5.59
C ALA A 223 10.06 2.74 4.11
N MET A 224 9.62 3.85 3.47
CA MET A 224 9.96 4.15 2.07
C MET A 224 11.46 4.37 1.88
N ILE A 225 12.10 5.10 2.81
CA ILE A 225 13.55 5.35 2.79
C ILE A 225 14.32 4.03 2.93
N LEU A 226 13.91 3.15 3.85
CA LEU A 226 14.52 1.84 4.05
C LEU A 226 14.32 0.93 2.84
N LEU A 227 13.14 0.93 2.21
CA LEU A 227 12.88 0.19 0.97
C LEU A 227 13.78 0.66 -0.18
N ALA A 228 13.87 1.98 -0.38
CA ALA A 228 14.75 2.57 -1.40
C ALA A 228 16.22 2.23 -1.12
N SER A 229 16.66 2.31 0.14
CA SER A 229 18.03 1.97 0.54
C SER A 229 18.35 0.49 0.31
N ALA A 230 17.41 -0.39 0.62
CA ALA A 230 17.54 -1.82 0.38
C ALA A 230 17.53 -2.16 -1.12
N ALA A 231 16.76 -1.43 -1.93
CA ALA A 231 16.80 -1.52 -3.39
C ALA A 231 18.15 -1.05 -3.95
N SER A 232 18.72 0.06 -3.44
CA SER A 232 20.08 0.51 -3.77
C SER A 232 21.12 -0.56 -3.44
N TRP A 233 21.02 -1.15 -2.25
CA TRP A 233 21.92 -2.22 -1.82
C TRP A 233 21.88 -3.42 -2.78
N SER A 234 20.70 -3.78 -3.29
CA SER A 234 20.56 -4.85 -4.29
C SER A 234 21.36 -4.55 -5.56
N LEU A 235 21.27 -3.33 -6.11
CA LEU A 235 22.05 -2.93 -7.29
C LEU A 235 23.56 -2.95 -7.05
N LEU A 236 24.00 -2.58 -5.85
CA LEU A 236 25.42 -2.44 -5.53
C LEU A 236 26.08 -3.77 -5.15
N ARG A 237 25.34 -4.68 -4.51
CA ARG A 237 25.90 -5.92 -3.94
C ARG A 237 25.50 -7.19 -4.66
N GLN A 238 24.45 -7.17 -5.47
CA GLN A 238 23.97 -8.35 -6.18
C GLN A 238 24.22 -8.18 -7.68
N PRO A 239 25.21 -8.88 -8.26
CA PRO A 239 25.57 -8.69 -9.67
C PRO A 239 24.41 -9.00 -10.63
N ARG A 240 23.52 -9.92 -10.22
CA ARG A 240 22.34 -10.36 -10.98
C ARG A 240 21.06 -9.64 -10.58
N ALA A 241 21.09 -8.48 -9.92
CA ALA A 241 19.87 -7.75 -9.60
C ALA A 241 19.12 -7.32 -10.87
N CYS A 242 17.81 -7.59 -10.95
CA CYS A 242 16.97 -7.12 -12.05
C CYS A 242 16.83 -5.58 -11.99
N ARG A 243 17.64 -4.87 -12.79
CA ARG A 243 17.68 -3.39 -12.79
C ARG A 243 16.32 -2.77 -13.07
N VAL A 244 15.54 -3.35 -14.00
CA VAL A 244 14.19 -2.88 -14.34
C VAL A 244 13.26 -2.94 -13.14
N ALA A 245 13.29 -4.03 -12.36
CA ALA A 245 12.49 -4.16 -11.15
C ALA A 245 12.91 -3.13 -10.10
N VAL A 246 14.22 -2.95 -9.91
CA VAL A 246 14.73 -1.97 -8.94
C VAL A 246 14.37 -0.53 -9.32
N TYR A 247 14.49 -0.12 -10.59
CA TYR A 247 14.08 1.22 -11.02
C TYR A 247 12.59 1.47 -10.81
N ARG A 248 11.75 0.45 -10.99
CA ARG A 248 10.32 0.53 -10.66
C ARG A 248 10.09 0.68 -9.16
N LEU A 249 10.83 -0.06 -8.31
CA LEU A 249 10.75 0.12 -6.85
C LEU A 249 11.11 1.56 -6.47
N PHE A 250 12.17 2.13 -7.03
CA PHE A 250 12.53 3.53 -6.77
C PHE A 250 11.44 4.50 -7.21
N ALA A 251 10.90 4.34 -8.41
CA ALA A 251 9.85 5.21 -8.91
C ALA A 251 8.60 5.17 -8.01
N VAL A 252 8.20 3.98 -7.55
CA VAL A 252 7.07 3.85 -6.61
C VAL A 252 7.42 4.39 -5.23
N CYS A 253 8.57 4.05 -4.64
CA CYS A 253 9.00 4.60 -3.35
C CYS A 253 9.06 6.13 -3.37
N PHE A 254 9.52 6.72 -4.47
CA PHE A 254 9.56 8.17 -4.66
C PHE A 254 8.15 8.76 -4.66
N ALA A 255 7.23 8.19 -5.45
CA ALA A 255 5.84 8.62 -5.50
C ALA A 255 5.16 8.52 -4.12
N LEU A 256 5.33 7.40 -3.40
CA LEU A 256 4.74 7.23 -2.07
C LEU A 256 5.38 8.15 -1.01
N SER A 257 6.66 8.50 -1.15
CA SER A 257 7.32 9.46 -0.26
C SER A 257 6.74 10.87 -0.41
N ILE A 258 6.35 11.29 -1.62
CA ILE A 258 5.64 12.58 -1.83
C ILE A 258 4.37 12.62 -0.98
N ILE A 259 3.59 11.53 -0.97
CA ILE A 259 2.35 11.43 -0.20
C ILE A 259 2.64 11.53 1.30
N ALA A 260 3.62 10.78 1.80
CA ALA A 260 3.97 10.79 3.21
C ALA A 260 4.47 12.17 3.69
N ILE A 261 5.30 12.84 2.88
CA ILE A 261 5.77 14.21 3.15
C ILE A 261 4.61 15.20 3.13
N TYR A 262 3.75 15.14 2.11
CA TYR A 262 2.56 15.99 2.03
C TYR A 262 1.68 15.83 3.27
N ARG A 263 1.42 14.59 3.70
CA ARG A 263 0.65 14.31 4.92
C ARG A 263 1.28 14.93 6.15
N LEU A 264 2.58 14.70 6.38
CA LEU A 264 3.30 15.30 7.51
C LEU A 264 3.27 16.84 7.46
N ALA A 265 3.32 17.40 6.26
CA ALA A 265 3.28 18.85 6.05
C ALA A 265 1.90 19.45 6.34
N VAL A 266 0.79 18.77 6.09
CA VAL A 266 -0.56 19.32 6.30
C VAL A 266 -1.21 18.92 7.63
N MET A 267 -0.67 17.92 8.34
CA MET A 267 -1.28 17.41 9.58
C MET A 267 -1.23 18.39 10.76
N HIS A 268 -0.32 19.37 10.75
CA HIS A 268 -0.25 20.41 11.78
C HIS A 268 -1.42 21.41 11.72
N ILE A 269 -2.22 21.34 10.65
CA ILE A 269 -3.31 22.27 10.43
C ILE A 269 -4.54 21.77 11.19
N GLU A 270 -5.00 22.60 12.12
CA GLU A 270 -6.17 22.35 12.95
C GLU A 270 -7.31 23.29 12.56
N THR A 271 -8.53 22.91 12.90
CA THR A 271 -9.70 23.73 12.67
C THR A 271 -10.73 23.58 13.78
N PRO A 272 -11.48 24.65 14.12
CA PRO A 272 -12.54 24.57 15.11
C PRO A 272 -13.84 24.00 14.55
N SER A 273 -13.99 23.91 13.23
CA SER A 273 -15.18 23.29 12.64
C SER A 273 -14.92 22.74 11.23
N LEU A 274 -15.80 21.84 10.78
CA LEU A 274 -15.77 21.32 9.41
C LEU A 274 -16.34 22.30 8.38
N ASP A 275 -16.62 23.54 8.76
CA ASP A 275 -17.16 24.56 7.86
C ASP A 275 -16.14 24.88 6.75
N PRO A 276 -16.49 24.68 5.47
CA PRO A 276 -15.59 24.94 4.37
C PRO A 276 -15.22 26.42 4.19
N SER A 277 -15.95 27.35 4.80
CA SER A 277 -15.69 28.79 4.72
C SER A 277 -14.56 29.25 5.64
N LEU A 278 -14.17 28.45 6.64
CA LEU A 278 -13.13 28.84 7.59
C LEU A 278 -11.72 28.76 6.98
N PRO A 279 -10.87 29.77 7.22
CA PRO A 279 -9.47 29.71 6.83
C PRO A 279 -8.77 28.53 7.53
N GLY A 280 -7.82 27.90 6.82
CA GLY A 280 -7.06 26.75 7.33
C GLY A 280 -7.69 25.38 7.08
N THR A 281 -8.94 25.28 6.61
CA THR A 281 -9.64 23.97 6.51
C THR A 281 -9.20 23.04 5.35
N LEU A 282 -8.05 23.29 4.71
CA LEU A 282 -7.62 22.65 3.44
C LEU A 282 -8.68 22.71 2.31
N ASN A 283 -9.70 23.55 2.47
CA ASN A 283 -10.82 23.70 1.54
C ASN A 283 -10.63 24.83 0.52
N SER A 284 -9.56 25.61 0.66
CA SER A 284 -9.18 26.60 -0.35
C SER A 284 -8.87 25.91 -1.69
N PRO A 285 -9.10 26.58 -2.84
CA PRO A 285 -8.76 26.02 -4.15
C PRO A 285 -7.31 25.52 -4.24
N ALA A 286 -6.36 26.24 -3.63
CA ALA A 286 -4.96 25.83 -3.56
C ALA A 286 -4.75 24.56 -2.70
N GLY A 287 -5.39 24.47 -1.53
CA GLY A 287 -5.31 23.28 -0.67
C GLY A 287 -5.84 22.03 -1.38
N LYS A 288 -6.92 22.18 -2.14
CA LYS A 288 -7.49 21.11 -2.98
C LYS A 288 -6.55 20.73 -4.11
N ALA A 289 -6.02 21.70 -4.84
CA ALA A 289 -5.06 21.43 -5.92
C ALA A 289 -3.83 20.65 -5.40
N LEU A 290 -3.25 21.08 -4.26
CA LEU A 290 -2.14 20.39 -3.62
C LEU A 290 -2.51 18.96 -3.18
N PHE A 291 -3.70 18.76 -2.62
CA PHE A 291 -4.18 17.43 -2.26
C PHE A 291 -4.21 16.48 -3.48
N TYR A 292 -4.81 16.91 -4.60
CA TYR A 292 -4.86 16.08 -5.79
C TYR A 292 -3.47 15.84 -6.41
N LEU A 293 -2.61 16.86 -6.42
CA LEU A 293 -1.29 16.79 -7.06
C LEU A 293 -0.25 16.00 -6.24
N LEU A 294 -0.26 16.15 -4.91
CA LEU A 294 0.76 15.60 -4.02
C LEU A 294 0.30 14.34 -3.28
N HIS A 295 -1.00 14.08 -3.19
CA HIS A 295 -1.53 12.87 -2.57
C HIS A 295 -2.10 11.91 -3.61
N VAL A 296 -3.07 12.36 -4.40
CA VAL A 296 -3.85 11.46 -5.27
C VAL A 296 -3.08 11.03 -6.51
N LEU A 297 -2.44 11.98 -7.21
CA LEU A 297 -1.70 11.71 -8.42
C LEU A 297 -0.52 10.75 -8.19
N PRO A 298 0.34 10.93 -7.16
CA PRO A 298 1.45 10.01 -6.93
C PRO A 298 0.95 8.60 -6.54
N GLU A 299 -0.18 8.49 -5.84
CA GLU A 299 -0.80 7.19 -5.54
C GLU A 299 -1.26 6.49 -6.82
N TRP A 300 -1.91 7.23 -7.74
CA TRP A 300 -2.35 6.68 -9.01
C TRP A 300 -1.16 6.28 -9.90
N VAL A 301 -0.10 7.10 -9.95
CA VAL A 301 1.14 6.79 -10.68
C VAL A 301 1.81 5.53 -10.12
N ALA A 302 1.92 5.42 -8.80
CA ALA A 302 2.40 4.22 -8.12
C ALA A 302 1.57 2.98 -8.50
N ALA A 303 0.25 3.13 -8.53
CA ALA A 303 -0.67 2.08 -8.93
C ALA A 303 -0.44 1.64 -10.38
N ALA A 304 -0.37 2.60 -11.30
CA ALA A 304 -0.16 2.36 -12.73
C ALA A 304 1.18 1.66 -13.01
N ILE A 305 2.28 2.10 -12.39
CA ILE A 305 3.62 1.52 -12.55
C ILE A 305 3.64 0.03 -12.20
N LEU A 306 2.86 -0.39 -11.20
CA LEU A 306 2.84 -1.78 -10.75
C LEU A 306 1.80 -2.62 -11.49
N ILE A 307 0.62 -2.07 -11.83
CA ILE A 307 -0.49 -2.86 -12.41
C ILE A 307 -0.43 -2.97 -13.94
N VAL A 308 0.09 -1.96 -14.65
CA VAL A 308 0.11 -1.96 -16.11
C VAL A 308 1.15 -2.98 -16.64
N PRO A 309 2.43 -2.93 -16.25
CA PRO A 309 3.44 -3.86 -16.75
C PRO A 309 3.41 -5.17 -15.98
N ASN A 310 3.65 -6.33 -16.64
CA ASN A 310 3.60 -7.64 -15.98
C ASN A 310 4.57 -7.74 -14.78
N THR A 311 4.03 -7.51 -13.58
CA THR A 311 4.75 -7.45 -12.30
C THR A 311 5.39 -8.79 -11.98
N ARG A 312 4.68 -9.90 -12.27
CA ARG A 312 5.22 -11.23 -12.07
C ARG A 312 6.48 -11.46 -12.91
N LYS A 313 6.45 -11.07 -14.19
CA LYS A 313 7.62 -11.16 -15.09
C LYS A 313 8.74 -10.21 -14.70
N ALA A 314 8.39 -8.97 -14.32
CA ALA A 314 9.39 -7.96 -14.00
C ALA A 314 10.14 -8.26 -12.71
N PHE A 315 9.44 -8.74 -11.68
CA PHE A 315 10.00 -8.99 -10.35
C PHE A 315 10.35 -10.46 -10.08
N GLY A 316 9.92 -11.38 -10.95
CA GLY A 316 10.14 -12.82 -10.76
C GLY A 316 9.47 -13.35 -9.50
N THR A 317 8.21 -12.96 -9.25
CA THR A 317 7.52 -13.28 -7.99
C THR A 317 6.89 -14.66 -7.95
N GLY A 318 6.68 -15.32 -9.10
CA GLY A 318 5.80 -16.49 -9.14
C GLY A 318 4.36 -16.14 -8.74
N ILE A 319 3.57 -17.14 -8.33
CA ILE A 319 2.16 -16.91 -7.95
C ILE A 319 2.05 -16.29 -6.55
N ILE A 320 2.85 -16.75 -5.59
CA ILE A 320 2.71 -16.40 -4.17
C ILE A 320 3.82 -15.43 -3.71
N GLY A 321 4.91 -15.26 -4.47
CA GLY A 321 6.11 -14.59 -3.99
C GLY A 321 7.05 -15.53 -3.25
N ASP A 322 8.07 -14.97 -2.61
CA ASP A 322 8.88 -15.68 -1.62
C ASP A 322 8.13 -15.69 -0.28
N TYR A 323 7.37 -16.75 0.02
CA TYR A 323 6.66 -16.90 1.29
C TYR A 323 7.51 -17.58 2.37
N ARG A 324 8.64 -18.22 2.00
CA ARG A 324 9.41 -19.07 2.91
C ARG A 324 10.18 -18.26 3.94
N GLY A 325 9.88 -18.40 5.23
CA GLY A 325 10.67 -17.72 6.28
C GLY A 325 12.10 -18.27 6.40
N TRP A 326 12.29 -19.53 6.04
CA TRP A 326 13.53 -20.29 6.19
C TRP A 326 13.83 -21.10 4.93
N ASP A 327 15.11 -21.36 4.70
CA ASP A 327 15.51 -22.35 3.69
C ASP A 327 15.26 -23.75 4.24
N ASP A 328 14.85 -24.64 3.36
CA ASP A 328 14.59 -26.03 3.73
C ASP A 328 15.88 -26.73 4.15
N SER A 329 15.73 -27.63 5.13
CA SER A 329 16.80 -28.49 5.61
C SER A 329 17.24 -29.47 4.51
N PRO A 330 18.47 -30.00 4.56
CA PRO A 330 18.93 -31.02 3.60
C PRO A 330 17.99 -32.22 3.48
N ALA A 331 17.37 -32.64 4.59
CA ALA A 331 16.41 -33.74 4.62
C ALA A 331 15.10 -33.41 3.89
N GLU A 332 14.56 -32.20 4.06
CA GLU A 332 13.35 -31.74 3.36
C GLU A 332 13.59 -31.60 1.86
N ILE A 333 14.79 -31.19 1.47
CA ILE A 333 15.20 -31.10 0.06
C ILE A 333 15.27 -32.48 -0.55
N GLN A 334 15.94 -33.42 0.11
CA GLN A 334 16.01 -34.80 -0.36
C GLN A 334 14.61 -35.38 -0.50
N LYS A 335 13.76 -35.21 0.52
CA LYS A 335 12.35 -35.65 0.48
C LYS A 335 11.57 -35.07 -0.71
N ARG A 336 11.83 -33.82 -1.11
CA ARG A 336 11.19 -33.20 -2.29
C ARG A 336 11.75 -33.74 -3.61
N ARG A 337 13.07 -33.95 -3.69
CA ARG A 337 13.72 -34.58 -4.85
C ARG A 337 13.21 -36.01 -5.04
N ASP A 338 13.20 -36.80 -3.97
CA ASP A 338 12.64 -38.16 -3.98
C ASP A 338 11.17 -38.15 -4.43
N LYS A 339 10.39 -37.14 -4.02
CA LYS A 339 9.00 -36.99 -4.45
C LYS A 339 8.88 -36.62 -5.93
N GLN A 340 9.75 -35.75 -6.44
CA GLN A 340 9.79 -35.39 -7.86
C GLN A 340 10.20 -36.57 -8.72
N GLU A 341 11.27 -37.28 -8.34
CA GLU A 341 11.71 -38.51 -8.99
C GLU A 341 10.61 -39.58 -8.99
N ARG A 342 9.87 -39.73 -7.87
CA ARG A 342 8.72 -40.64 -7.81
C ARG A 342 7.58 -40.26 -8.77
N VAL A 343 7.34 -38.96 -8.96
CA VAL A 343 6.34 -38.47 -9.92
C VAL A 343 6.82 -38.67 -11.36
N GLU A 344 8.10 -38.42 -11.65
CA GLU A 344 8.71 -38.60 -12.97
C GLU A 344 8.78 -40.07 -13.38
N THR A 345 9.08 -40.96 -12.43
CA THR A 345 9.09 -42.42 -12.64
C THR A 345 7.68 -43.04 -12.72
N GLY A 346 6.62 -42.25 -12.51
CA GLY A 346 5.24 -42.74 -12.50
C GLY A 346 4.90 -43.62 -11.29
N SER A 347 5.77 -43.70 -10.28
CA SER A 347 5.52 -44.49 -9.06
C SER A 347 4.53 -43.82 -8.10
N VAL A 348 4.29 -42.52 -8.28
CA VAL A 348 3.25 -41.77 -7.57
C VAL A 348 2.34 -41.11 -8.59
N ILE A 349 1.09 -41.58 -8.67
CA ILE A 349 0.05 -40.93 -9.48
C ILE A 349 -0.08 -39.49 -8.97
N PRO A 350 0.15 -38.47 -9.82
CA PRO A 350 0.04 -37.09 -9.39
C PRO A 350 -1.40 -36.84 -8.93
N LEU A 351 -1.57 -36.27 -7.73
CA LEU A 351 -2.87 -35.90 -7.15
C LEU A 351 -3.75 -35.04 -8.07
N ARG A 352 -3.16 -34.46 -9.12
CA ARG A 352 -3.88 -33.75 -10.19
C ARG A 352 -4.84 -34.65 -10.97
N ASP A 353 -4.53 -35.94 -11.09
CA ASP A 353 -5.35 -36.90 -11.86
C ASP A 353 -6.53 -37.46 -11.04
N VAL A 354 -6.52 -37.28 -9.71
CA VAL A 354 -7.56 -37.80 -8.82
C VAL A 354 -8.75 -36.83 -8.69
N VAL A 355 -8.57 -35.53 -8.99
CA VAL A 355 -9.59 -34.48 -8.77
C VAL A 355 -10.26 -34.05 -10.09
N GLY A 356 -9.98 -34.74 -11.20
CA GLY A 356 -10.31 -34.27 -12.55
C GLY A 356 -11.30 -35.09 -13.37
N GLN A 357 -11.83 -36.22 -12.88
CA GLN A 357 -12.91 -36.92 -13.58
C GLN A 357 -14.26 -36.45 -13.04
N PRO A 358 -15.00 -35.56 -13.74
CA PRO A 358 -16.42 -35.40 -13.48
C PRO A 358 -17.10 -36.76 -13.74
N ALA A 359 -17.92 -37.18 -12.78
CA ALA A 359 -18.75 -38.38 -12.87
C ALA A 359 -19.81 -38.27 -13.97
#